data_AF-A0A3P7IQ21-F1
#
_entry.id   AF-A0A3P7IQ21-F1
#
_cell.length_a   1.000
_cell.length_b   1.000
_cell.length_c   1.000
_cell.angle_alpha   90.00
_cell.angle_beta   90.00
_cell.angle_gamma   90.00
#
_symmetry.space_group_name_H-M   'P 1'
#
loop_
_entity.id
_entity.type
_entity.pdbx_description
1 polymer ?
#
loop_
_entity_poly.entity_id
_entity_poly.type
_entity_poly.pdbx_seq_one_letter_code
_entity_poly.pdbx_strand_id
1 'polypeptide(L)'
;MLPDTPVKEDEPPLPGVTPSKLLSPRKKVVNPVPREPVLDARPRLEGWRMTCRSHIFRHSLVEIAKKFHRKFMEKIGLFMNDSEYSKLRRFHPKFDLDVECGRIPEAEIPDVPHDDADRHFEMKDYLATVDDSVSLPNTVDAVLEELKSPVKKVISSATAVPLSPRQFAEKQASKPKGAMSLLERV
;
A
#
# COMPACT_ATOMS: atom_id res chain seq x y z
N MET A 1 67.56 -34.17 21.77
CA MET A 1 68.21 -32.95 22.29
C MET A 1 67.12 -31.99 22.71
N LEU A 2 66.74 -32.02 23.98
CA LEU A 2 65.84 -31.05 24.62
C LEU A 2 66.61 -30.55 25.85
N PRO A 3 66.91 -29.24 25.95
CA PRO A 3 67.57 -28.68 27.12
C PRO A 3 66.55 -28.35 28.22
N ASP A 4 67.00 -28.54 29.46
CA ASP A 4 66.32 -28.24 30.71
C ASP A 4 65.82 -26.78 30.76
N THR A 5 64.55 -26.59 31.10
CA THR A 5 63.96 -25.27 31.35
C THR A 5 64.17 -24.84 32.81
N PRO A 6 64.63 -23.60 33.05
CA PRO A 6 65.00 -23.10 34.37
C PRO A 6 63.79 -22.82 35.29
N VAL A 7 64.03 -23.05 36.59
CA VAL A 7 63.16 -22.80 37.74
C VAL A 7 62.78 -21.31 37.82
N LYS A 8 61.50 -21.00 38.03
CA LYS A 8 61.00 -19.65 38.29
C LYS A 8 61.35 -19.22 39.71
N GLU A 9 62.10 -18.14 39.85
CA GLU A 9 62.33 -17.43 41.11
C GLU A 9 61.10 -16.57 41.46
N ASP A 10 60.81 -16.48 42.76
CA ASP A 10 59.70 -15.70 43.33
C ASP A 10 59.93 -14.19 43.16
N GLU A 11 59.14 -13.57 42.29
CA GLU A 11 59.15 -12.12 42.08
C GLU A 11 58.29 -11.41 43.16
N PRO A 12 58.80 -10.36 43.84
CA PRO A 12 58.06 -9.66 44.90
C PRO A 12 56.81 -8.94 44.35
N PRO A 13 55.73 -8.82 45.15
CA PRO A 13 54.46 -8.29 44.67
C PRO A 13 54.58 -6.82 44.23
N LEU A 14 54.15 -6.56 42.99
CA LEU A 14 54.11 -5.21 42.40
C LEU A 14 53.18 -4.27 43.20
N PRO A 15 53.51 -2.97 43.28
CA PRO A 15 52.73 -2.00 44.05
C PRO A 15 51.33 -1.81 43.46
N GLY A 16 50.31 -1.88 44.32
CA GLY A 16 48.91 -1.71 43.94
C GLY A 16 48.61 -0.31 43.39
N VAL A 17 48.45 -0.21 42.07
CA VAL A 17 47.93 1.00 41.42
C VAL A 17 46.42 1.08 41.71
N THR A 18 46.06 1.84 42.75
CA THR A 18 44.66 2.23 42.94
C THR A 18 44.32 3.31 41.91
N PRO A 19 43.29 3.14 41.05
CA PRO A 19 42.91 4.20 40.12
C PRO A 19 42.35 5.38 40.90
N SER A 20 43.03 6.52 40.81
CA SER A 20 42.56 7.81 41.30
C SER A 20 41.25 8.17 40.57
N LYS A 21 40.16 8.24 41.34
CA LYS A 21 38.83 8.80 41.02
C LYS A 21 38.53 8.98 39.52
N LEU A 22 37.83 8.01 38.93
CA LEU A 22 37.19 8.16 37.61
C LEU A 22 36.21 9.34 37.64
N LEU A 23 36.64 10.52 37.19
CA LEU A 23 35.73 11.62 36.89
C LEU A 23 34.95 11.25 35.61
N SER A 24 33.69 10.84 35.77
CA SER A 24 32.78 10.65 34.63
C SER A 24 32.76 11.92 33.75
N PRO A 25 32.73 11.80 32.41
CA PRO A 25 32.59 12.96 31.53
C PRO A 25 31.39 13.82 31.95
N ARG A 26 31.65 15.03 32.47
CA ARG A 26 30.57 15.96 32.83
C ARG A 26 29.94 16.44 31.52
N LYS A 27 28.62 16.27 31.38
CA LYS A 27 27.84 16.88 30.28
C LYS A 27 28.16 18.38 30.25
N LYS A 28 28.80 18.86 29.17
CA LYS A 28 28.90 20.30 28.92
C LYS A 28 27.47 20.84 28.82
N VAL A 29 27.14 21.84 29.62
CA VAL A 29 25.84 22.53 29.55
C VAL A 29 25.80 23.24 28.20
N VAL A 30 25.07 22.67 27.25
CA VAL A 30 24.78 23.34 25.98
C VAL A 30 23.77 24.43 26.29
N ASN A 31 24.21 25.68 26.25
CA ASN A 31 23.29 26.81 26.34
C ASN A 31 22.43 26.79 25.07
N PRO A 32 21.10 26.63 25.17
CA PRO A 32 20.24 26.72 24.00
C PRO A 32 20.36 28.13 23.43
N VAL A 33 20.84 28.24 22.19
CA VAL A 33 20.79 29.51 21.46
C VAL A 33 19.32 29.90 21.34
N PRO A 34 18.89 31.07 21.86
CA PRO A 34 17.52 31.53 21.71
C PRO A 34 17.25 31.71 20.21
N ARG A 35 16.58 30.74 19.60
CA ARG A 35 16.00 30.90 18.27
C ARG A 35 14.63 31.50 18.48
N GLU A 36 14.35 32.61 17.81
CA GLU A 36 12.99 33.13 17.77
C GLU A 36 12.07 32.03 17.21
N PRO A 37 10.96 31.70 17.90
CA PRO A 37 10.07 30.67 17.44
C PRO A 37 9.45 31.10 16.11
N VAL A 38 9.85 30.42 15.03
CA VAL A 38 9.22 30.61 13.72
C VAL A 38 7.83 30.02 13.78
N LEU A 39 6.81 30.88 13.73
CA LEU A 39 5.41 30.47 13.70
C LEU A 39 5.12 29.78 12.36
N ASP A 40 4.95 28.45 12.40
CA ASP A 40 4.50 27.68 11.24
C ASP A 40 2.98 27.79 11.11
N ALA A 41 2.51 28.70 10.25
CA ALA A 41 1.08 28.95 10.02
C ALA A 41 0.42 27.92 9.08
N ARG A 42 1.13 26.88 8.64
CA ARG A 42 0.55 25.89 7.73
C ARG A 42 -0.58 25.12 8.41
N PRO A 43 -1.68 24.80 7.71
CA PRO A 43 -2.73 23.96 8.25
C PRO A 43 -2.16 22.56 8.52
N ARG A 44 -2.08 22.20 9.80
CA ARG A 44 -1.56 20.90 10.25
C ARG A 44 -2.60 20.15 11.03
N LEU A 45 -2.63 18.84 10.84
CA LEU A 45 -3.48 17.94 11.60
C LEU A 45 -2.72 17.49 12.86
N GLU A 46 -2.64 18.40 13.83
CA GLU A 46 -1.97 18.19 15.10
C GLU A 46 -2.71 17.14 15.95
N GLY A 47 -2.00 16.49 16.89
CA GLY A 47 -2.59 15.44 17.73
C GLY A 47 -3.85 15.89 18.48
N TRP A 48 -3.87 17.12 19.01
CA TRP A 48 -5.06 17.66 19.68
C TRP A 48 -6.23 17.88 18.70
N ARG A 49 -5.96 18.31 17.45
CA ARG A 49 -6.98 18.46 16.41
C ARG A 49 -7.58 17.12 16.03
N MET A 50 -6.77 16.07 15.96
CA MET A 50 -7.25 14.70 15.73
C MET A 50 -8.19 14.25 16.83
N THR A 51 -7.81 14.47 18.09
CA THR A 51 -8.66 14.14 19.25
C THR A 51 -9.98 14.91 19.21
N CYS A 52 -9.95 16.22 18.97
CA CYS A 52 -11.16 17.04 18.84
C CYS A 52 -12.06 16.54 17.70
N ARG A 53 -11.50 16.26 16.52
CA ARG A 53 -12.27 15.73 15.37
C ARG A 53 -12.91 14.37 15.69
N SER A 54 -12.19 13.48 16.38
CA SER A 54 -12.73 12.20 16.84
C SER A 54 -13.88 12.36 17.83
N HIS A 55 -13.79 13.32 18.76
CA HIS A 55 -14.88 13.62 19.70
C HIS A 55 -16.12 14.18 18.99
N ILE A 56 -15.93 15.07 18.03
CA ILE A 56 -17.02 15.60 17.19
C ILE A 56 -17.69 14.44 16.44
N PHE A 57 -16.90 13.59 15.78
CA PHE A 57 -17.43 12.44 15.05
C PHE A 57 -18.21 11.48 15.96
N ARG A 58 -17.65 11.13 17.12
CA ARG A 58 -18.34 10.29 18.12
C ARG A 58 -19.64 10.92 18.59
N HIS A 59 -19.65 12.22 18.87
CA HIS A 59 -20.86 12.96 19.25
C HIS A 59 -21.92 12.87 18.14
N SER A 60 -21.55 13.10 16.89
CA SER A 60 -22.45 12.97 15.74
C SER A 60 -23.06 11.57 15.61
N LEU A 61 -22.28 10.51 15.84
CA LEU A 61 -22.80 9.14 15.84
C LEU A 61 -23.81 8.89 16.97
N VAL A 62 -23.53 9.39 18.18
CA VAL A 62 -24.47 9.26 19.31
C VAL A 62 -25.78 10.00 19.02
N GLU A 63 -25.72 11.18 18.40
CA GLU A 63 -26.92 11.93 18.00
C GLU A 63 -27.75 11.18 16.95
N ILE A 64 -27.11 10.47 16.02
CA ILE A 64 -27.81 9.59 15.07
C ILE A 64 -28.49 8.44 15.83
N ALA A 65 -27.78 7.75 16.72
CA ALA A 65 -28.33 6.66 17.52
C ALA A 65 -29.51 7.12 18.40
N LYS A 66 -29.45 8.33 18.98
CA LYS A 66 -30.58 8.92 19.73
C LYS A 66 -31.84 9.08 18.90
N LYS A 67 -31.75 9.36 17.59
CA LYS A 67 -32.91 9.43 16.69
C LYS A 67 -33.58 8.07 16.52
N PHE A 68 -32.80 7.00 16.37
CA PHE A 68 -33.34 5.64 16.31
C PHE A 68 -33.89 5.18 17.65
N HIS A 69 -33.19 5.47 18.74
CA HIS A 69 -33.66 5.21 20.10
C HIS A 69 -35.01 5.88 20.37
N ARG A 70 -35.20 7.12 19.90
CA ARG A 70 -36.50 7.81 20.01
C ARG A 70 -37.63 7.03 19.35
N LYS A 71 -37.44 6.61 18.10
CA LYS A 71 -38.44 5.80 17.37
C LYS A 71 -38.73 4.47 18.08
N PHE A 72 -37.70 3.85 18.66
CA PHE A 72 -37.86 2.63 19.45
C PHE A 72 -38.69 2.85 20.73
N MET A 73 -38.45 3.95 21.45
CA MET A 73 -39.20 4.28 22.65
C MET A 73 -40.68 4.56 22.32
N GLU A 74 -40.94 5.27 21.22
CA GLU A 74 -42.29 5.49 20.68
C GLU A 74 -42.99 4.16 20.35
N LYS A 75 -42.28 3.19 19.75
CA LYS A 75 -42.79 1.84 19.45
C LYS A 75 -43.17 1.06 20.72
N ILE A 76 -42.52 1.30 21.85
CA ILE A 76 -42.83 0.69 23.15
C ILE A 76 -43.90 1.48 23.92
N GLY A 77 -44.31 2.64 23.40
CA GLY A 77 -45.32 3.52 24.03
C GLY A 77 -44.75 4.43 25.12
N LEU A 78 -43.42 4.60 25.17
CA LEU A 78 -42.76 5.53 26.08
C LEU A 78 -42.37 6.80 25.33
N PHE A 79 -43.08 7.88 25.61
CA PHE A 79 -42.80 9.19 25.03
C PHE A 79 -41.94 9.99 26.01
N MET A 80 -40.78 10.45 25.55
CA MET A 80 -39.90 11.35 26.30
C MET A 80 -39.83 12.70 25.59
N ASN A 81 -39.65 13.76 26.36
CA ASN A 81 -39.53 15.12 25.83
C ASN A 81 -38.16 15.35 25.17
N ASP A 82 -38.05 16.33 24.27
CA ASP A 82 -36.78 16.68 23.59
C ASP A 82 -35.65 17.02 24.57
N SER A 83 -35.98 17.69 25.67
CA SER A 83 -35.03 18.07 26.72
C SER A 83 -34.47 16.84 27.46
N GLU A 84 -35.28 15.79 27.62
CA GLU A 84 -34.89 14.53 28.27
C GLU A 84 -33.96 13.73 27.34
N TYR A 85 -34.28 13.66 26.04
CA TYR A 85 -33.41 13.06 25.03
C TYR A 85 -32.05 13.75 24.92
N SER A 86 -32.04 15.08 25.01
CA SER A 86 -30.80 15.86 24.94
C SER A 86 -29.85 15.51 26.10
N LYS A 87 -30.40 15.24 27.29
CA LYS A 87 -29.67 14.89 28.51
C LYS A 87 -29.49 13.39 28.71
N LEU A 88 -29.88 12.57 27.75
CA LEU A 88 -29.82 11.12 27.84
C LEU A 88 -28.38 10.63 28.04
N ARG A 89 -28.13 9.93 29.16
CA ARG A 89 -26.81 9.37 29.49
C ARG A 89 -26.63 7.92 29.06
N ARG A 90 -27.73 7.16 28.94
CA ARG A 90 -27.73 5.73 28.61
C ARG A 90 -28.97 5.39 27.79
N PHE A 91 -28.83 4.46 26.85
CA PHE A 91 -29.96 3.92 26.11
C PHE A 91 -30.77 2.93 26.95
N HIS A 92 -32.00 2.67 26.52
CA HIS A 92 -32.87 1.69 27.15
C HIS A 92 -32.25 0.27 27.03
N PRO A 93 -32.31 -0.59 28.05
CA PRO A 93 -31.62 -1.89 28.04
C PRO A 93 -32.09 -2.86 26.95
N LYS A 94 -33.33 -2.73 26.48
CA LYS A 94 -33.86 -3.51 25.34
C LYS A 94 -33.59 -2.89 23.98
N PHE A 95 -32.95 -1.73 23.92
CA PHE A 95 -32.58 -1.08 22.67
C PHE A 95 -31.32 -1.75 22.14
N ASP A 96 -31.48 -2.57 21.11
CA ASP A 96 -30.37 -3.21 20.43
C ASP A 96 -29.89 -2.33 19.28
N LEU A 97 -28.62 -1.93 19.33
CA LEU A 97 -28.02 -1.04 18.35
C LEU A 97 -27.94 -1.68 16.96
N ASP A 98 -27.66 -2.97 16.89
CA ASP A 98 -27.42 -3.66 15.62
C ASP A 98 -28.73 -3.95 14.88
N VAL A 99 -29.84 -4.04 15.61
CA VAL A 99 -31.18 -4.32 15.05
C VAL A 99 -31.93 -3.03 14.73
N GLU A 100 -31.90 -2.04 15.62
CA GLU A 100 -32.70 -0.83 15.50
C GLU A 100 -31.99 0.29 14.71
N CYS A 101 -30.64 0.34 14.71
CA CYS A 101 -29.92 1.32 13.90
C CYS A 101 -29.66 0.77 12.50
N GLY A 102 -30.19 1.45 11.49
CA GLY A 102 -29.89 1.14 10.10
C GLY A 102 -28.48 1.59 9.67
N ARG A 103 -28.08 1.16 8.47
CA ARG A 103 -26.83 1.63 7.82
C ARG A 103 -26.88 3.15 7.62
N ILE A 104 -25.77 3.83 7.93
CA ILE A 104 -25.62 5.26 7.69
C ILE A 104 -25.55 5.49 6.17
N PRO A 105 -26.38 6.40 5.60
CA PRO A 105 -26.33 6.69 4.18
C PRO A 105 -24.98 7.30 3.81
N GLU A 106 -24.43 6.86 2.69
CA GLU A 106 -23.18 7.38 2.17
C GLU A 106 -23.43 8.79 1.60
N ALA A 107 -22.53 9.72 1.93
CA ALA A 107 -22.59 11.06 1.39
C ALA A 107 -22.14 11.04 -0.07
N GLU A 108 -22.81 11.81 -0.92
CA GLU A 108 -22.38 12.02 -2.30
C GLU A 108 -20.99 12.68 -2.29
N ILE A 109 -20.04 12.04 -2.97
CA ILE A 109 -18.69 12.57 -3.16
C ILE A 109 -18.66 13.19 -4.56
N PRO A 110 -18.07 14.39 -4.74
CA PRO A 110 -17.94 15.00 -6.05
C PRO A 110 -17.22 14.06 -7.03
N ASP A 111 -17.78 13.91 -8.22
CA ASP A 111 -17.14 13.17 -9.31
C ASP A 111 -15.86 13.90 -9.74
N VAL A 112 -14.83 13.13 -10.09
CA VAL A 112 -13.62 13.69 -10.70
C VAL A 112 -14.02 14.21 -12.07
N PRO A 113 -13.73 15.49 -12.40
CA PRO A 113 -13.94 16.01 -13.74
C PRO A 113 -13.23 15.08 -14.73
N HIS A 114 -13.95 14.60 -15.74
CA HIS A 114 -13.33 13.90 -16.85
C HIS A 114 -12.60 14.96 -17.68
N ASP A 115 -11.31 15.15 -17.43
CA ASP A 115 -10.47 15.95 -18.31
C ASP A 115 -10.27 15.14 -19.61
N ASP A 116 -11.09 15.43 -20.63
CA ASP A 116 -10.86 14.94 -21.99
C ASP A 116 -9.46 15.34 -22.53
N ALA A 117 -8.79 16.28 -21.86
CA ALA A 117 -7.42 16.71 -22.12
C ALA A 117 -6.35 15.63 -21.80
N ASP A 118 -6.65 14.67 -20.93
CA ASP A 118 -5.77 13.53 -20.61
C ASP A 118 -6.02 12.33 -21.55
N ARG A 119 -6.96 12.42 -22.49
CA ARG A 119 -7.08 11.44 -23.56
C ARG A 119 -5.89 11.60 -24.49
N HIS A 120 -4.84 10.83 -24.24
CA HIS A 120 -3.69 10.74 -25.13
C HIS A 120 -4.18 10.45 -26.55
N PHE A 121 -3.87 11.34 -27.49
CA PHE A 121 -4.19 11.16 -28.90
C PHE A 121 -3.38 9.97 -29.44
N GLU A 122 -4.02 8.81 -29.57
CA GLU A 122 -3.36 7.58 -29.97
C GLU A 122 -3.18 7.53 -31.50
N MET A 123 -2.25 6.69 -31.98
CA MET A 123 -2.06 6.45 -33.42
C MET A 123 -3.35 5.99 -34.11
N LYS A 124 -4.25 5.32 -33.38
CA LYS A 124 -5.57 4.92 -33.90
C LYS A 124 -6.46 6.13 -34.16
N ASP A 125 -6.45 7.12 -33.26
CA ASP A 125 -7.21 8.35 -33.44
C ASP A 125 -6.63 9.17 -34.60
N TYR A 126 -5.30 9.19 -34.76
CA TYR A 126 -4.65 9.77 -35.94
C TYR A 126 -5.09 9.10 -37.24
N LEU A 127 -4.97 7.77 -37.34
CA LEU A 127 -5.35 7.03 -38.55
C LEU A 127 -6.84 7.20 -38.91
N ALA A 128 -7.72 7.38 -37.92
CA ALA A 128 -9.13 7.67 -38.17
C ALA A 128 -9.37 9.08 -38.75
N THR A 129 -8.41 10.02 -38.58
CA THR A 129 -8.46 11.37 -39.16
C THR A 129 -7.77 11.46 -40.52
N VAL A 130 -7.00 10.45 -40.91
CA VAL A 130 -6.36 10.40 -42.23
C VAL A 130 -7.42 10.12 -43.30
N ASP A 131 -7.42 10.92 -44.35
CA ASP A 131 -8.32 10.75 -45.49
C ASP A 131 -7.81 9.64 -46.42
N ASP A 132 -8.39 8.45 -46.29
CA ASP A 132 -8.08 7.26 -47.10
C ASP A 132 -8.85 7.23 -48.45
N SER A 133 -9.53 8.31 -48.83
CA SER A 133 -10.34 8.34 -50.06
C SER A 133 -9.51 8.34 -51.35
N VAL A 134 -8.23 8.66 -51.28
CA VAL A 134 -7.32 8.68 -52.43
C VAL A 134 -6.54 7.38 -52.49
N SER A 135 -6.82 6.55 -53.50
CA SER A 135 -6.07 5.32 -53.75
C SER A 135 -4.61 5.64 -54.04
N LEU A 136 -3.69 4.89 -53.44
CA LEU A 136 -2.28 4.97 -53.77
C LEU A 136 -2.06 4.60 -55.25
N PRO A 137 -0.97 5.07 -55.88
CA PRO A 137 -0.62 4.61 -57.22
C PRO A 137 -0.47 3.08 -57.24
N ASN A 138 -0.98 2.42 -58.29
CA ASN A 138 -0.99 0.95 -58.42
C ASN A 138 0.38 0.28 -58.18
N THR A 139 1.48 0.99 -58.48
CA THR A 139 2.84 0.52 -58.23
C THR A 139 3.17 0.42 -56.74
N VAL A 140 2.65 1.34 -55.92
CA VAL A 140 2.82 1.35 -54.47
C VAL A 140 1.95 0.27 -53.83
N ASP A 141 0.72 0.08 -54.31
CA ASP A 141 -0.17 -0.99 -53.81
C ASP A 141 0.40 -2.38 -54.08
N ALA A 142 0.97 -2.61 -55.26
CA ALA A 142 1.62 -3.88 -55.59
C ALA A 142 2.81 -4.17 -54.66
N VAL A 143 3.63 -3.16 -54.37
CA VAL A 143 4.76 -3.28 -53.43
C VAL A 143 4.26 -3.48 -51.99
N LEU A 144 3.18 -2.81 -51.57
CA LEU A 144 2.60 -3.01 -50.25
C LEU A 144 2.03 -4.41 -50.06
N GLU A 145 1.39 -4.99 -51.07
CA GLU A 145 0.92 -6.38 -51.03
C GLU A 145 2.08 -7.39 -51.02
N GLU A 146 3.18 -7.09 -51.70
CA GLU A 146 4.40 -7.91 -51.67
C GLU A 146 5.14 -7.81 -50.31
N LEU A 147 5.15 -6.63 -49.69
CA LEU A 147 5.76 -6.37 -48.38
C LEU A 147 4.86 -6.76 -47.22
N LYS A 148 3.57 -7.01 -47.47
CA LYS A 148 2.62 -7.47 -46.45
C LYS A 148 3.16 -8.79 -45.91
N SER A 149 3.46 -8.80 -44.61
CA SER A 149 4.04 -10.01 -44.01
C SER A 149 3.11 -11.19 -44.29
N PRO A 150 3.60 -12.36 -44.72
CA PRO A 150 2.77 -13.54 -44.90
C PRO A 150 1.95 -13.69 -43.64
N VAL A 151 0.61 -13.64 -43.77
CA VAL A 151 -0.31 -13.83 -42.65
C VAL A 151 0.23 -15.00 -41.86
N LYS A 152 0.67 -14.76 -40.61
CA LYS A 152 1.18 -15.81 -39.74
C LYS A 152 0.10 -16.88 -39.71
N LYS A 153 0.27 -17.94 -40.51
CA LYS A 153 -0.47 -19.18 -40.34
C LYS A 153 -0.10 -19.57 -38.92
N VAL A 154 -1.05 -19.43 -38.00
CA VAL A 154 -0.90 -19.85 -36.61
C VAL A 154 -0.44 -21.30 -36.71
N ILE A 155 0.85 -21.52 -36.46
CA ILE A 155 1.43 -22.85 -36.43
C ILE A 155 0.69 -23.54 -35.29
N SER A 156 -0.18 -24.47 -35.67
CA SER A 156 -0.90 -25.37 -34.78
C SER A 156 0.08 -25.90 -33.73
N SER A 157 -0.42 -25.99 -32.50
CA SER A 157 0.23 -26.17 -31.19
C SER A 157 1.19 -27.36 -30.99
N ALA A 158 1.68 -28.00 -32.05
CA ALA A 158 2.60 -29.13 -31.96
C ALA A 158 4.06 -28.74 -31.66
N THR A 159 4.48 -27.53 -32.01
CA THR A 159 5.90 -27.08 -31.90
C THR A 159 6.08 -25.83 -31.03
N ALA A 160 5.14 -25.55 -30.12
CA ALA A 160 5.29 -24.46 -29.17
C ALA A 160 6.24 -24.83 -28.01
N VAL A 161 7.17 -23.92 -27.71
CA VAL A 161 7.95 -23.91 -26.46
C VAL A 161 6.95 -23.92 -25.29
N PRO A 162 7.08 -24.83 -24.30
CA PRO A 162 6.11 -24.91 -23.21
C PRO A 162 6.11 -23.60 -22.43
N LEU A 163 4.96 -22.93 -22.38
CA LEU A 163 4.79 -21.63 -21.74
C LEU A 163 4.66 -21.73 -20.21
N SER A 164 4.63 -22.94 -19.65
CA SER A 164 4.61 -23.15 -18.19
C SER A 164 5.58 -24.24 -17.73
N PRO A 165 6.14 -24.12 -16.50
CA PRO A 165 7.02 -25.14 -15.92
C PRO A 165 6.39 -26.53 -15.85
N ARG A 166 5.07 -26.61 -15.68
CA ARG A 166 4.33 -27.88 -15.61
C ARG A 166 4.27 -28.57 -16.98
N GLN A 167 4.03 -27.81 -18.05
CA GLN A 167 4.04 -28.34 -19.42
C GLN A 167 5.44 -28.76 -19.87
N PHE A 168 6.49 -28.10 -19.37
CA PHE A 168 7.87 -28.52 -19.62
C PHE A 168 8.17 -29.88 -18.98
N ALA A 169 7.74 -30.10 -17.73
CA ALA A 169 7.95 -31.37 -17.04
C ALA A 169 7.27 -32.56 -17.76
N GLU A 170 6.03 -32.38 -18.23
CA GLU A 170 5.32 -33.40 -19.01
C GLU A 170 6.00 -33.71 -20.36
N LYS A 171 6.52 -32.68 -21.04
CA LYS A 171 7.30 -32.87 -22.28
C LYS A 171 8.64 -33.57 -22.05
N GLN A 172 9.25 -33.43 -20.87
CA GLN A 172 10.46 -34.18 -20.52
C GLN A 172 10.15 -35.63 -20.16
N ALA A 173 9.03 -35.88 -19.46
CA ALA A 173 8.61 -37.23 -19.09
C ALA A 173 8.21 -38.10 -20.29
N SER A 174 7.76 -37.49 -21.38
CA SER A 174 7.38 -38.18 -22.63
C SER A 174 8.56 -38.45 -23.58
N LYS A 175 9.78 -38.00 -23.25
CA LYS A 175 10.96 -38.33 -24.07
C LYS A 175 11.36 -39.80 -23.90
N PRO A 176 11.72 -40.50 -24.99
CA PRO A 176 12.24 -41.86 -24.89
C PRO A 176 13.56 -41.87 -24.12
N LYS A 177 13.73 -42.84 -23.21
CA LYS A 177 14.96 -43.02 -22.42
C LYS A 177 16.17 -43.14 -23.36
N GLY A 178 17.08 -42.16 -23.29
CA GLY A 178 18.30 -42.10 -24.11
C GLY A 178 18.32 -41.00 -25.19
N ALA A 179 17.21 -40.27 -25.41
CA ALA A 179 17.22 -39.12 -26.31
C ALA A 179 17.82 -37.88 -25.63
N MET A 180 19.15 -37.74 -25.72
CA MET A 180 19.88 -36.56 -25.24
C MET A 180 19.46 -35.30 -25.99
N SER A 181 19.16 -34.24 -25.25
CA SER A 181 18.94 -32.89 -25.78
C SER A 181 20.22 -32.34 -26.40
N LEU A 182 20.12 -31.43 -27.38
CA LEU A 182 21.29 -30.84 -28.03
C LEU A 182 22.17 -30.06 -27.04
N LEU A 183 21.58 -29.47 -26.00
CA LEU A 183 22.29 -28.84 -24.87
C LEU A 183 23.06 -29.83 -23.98
N GLU A 184 22.66 -31.09 -23.95
CA GLU A 184 23.35 -32.15 -23.19
C GLU A 184 24.46 -32.81 -24.00
N ARG A 185 24.63 -32.42 -25.29
CA ARG A 185 25.66 -32.95 -26.19
C ARG A 185 26.86 -32.01 -26.39
N VAL A 186 26.82 -30.79 -25.85
CA VAL A 186 27.91 -29.80 -25.97
C VAL A 186 28.67 -29.71 -24.65
#